data_AF-A0A7S3KC08-F1
#
_entry.id   AF-A0A7S3KC08-F1
#
_cell.length_a   1.000
_cell.length_b   1.000
_cell.length_c   1.000
_cell.angle_alpha   90.00
_cell.angle_beta   90.00
_cell.angle_gamma   90.00
#
_symmetry.space_group_name_H-M   'P 1'
#
loop_
_entity.id
_entity.type
_entity.pdbx_description
1 polymer ?
#
loop_
_entity_poly.entity_id
_entity_poly.type
_entity_poly.pdbx_seq_one_letter_code
_entity_poly.pdbx_strand_id
1 'polypeptide(L)'
;KFQKFLRKMPQSVAGSIRSKKSYRSTASKKSYVDESLFGGAKKTAPVAPPGAAVVSISELRKVRERAEKGQQKDAVVLPQSELERIRLASKVVTKDEKFQVTQLAKEQKEQQRIMNEARKKRMRQMDKERTNKLPPNEFQVEETQKKTGLLNNAQKALDEEMDDVKTMNQMVLYSKCVTIRDKQLEEQKRLENEYLNENKRLDVMMEIERLKSIKHREEIEKKRRDAQKEGALVIIEQIKDRELERIKQQELLEREKKQMAEEIEKLKIEEEQLLQKERVKAKKLLLEVQDSNHEVLQVKETKRQEDLRLDNEILEYNITRAKLEEEREIEKKKLQEQKEKDIQKLRDLQERAADRQSEIDALRAKRAFEEQERRHRANQIKEKHHQIKVMKDMEEARESQFRERERLLAEQARQERDEFARIIKSQKEEAEKDRQINEEKKNILKEHSKQLRTQIIQNEETSKQQRLDYLEEGRRVRQNLENERKRLKEIKYSKLGELKTLGISEKYQADLERKKISF
;
A
#
# COMPACT_ATOMS: atom_id res chain seq x y z
N LYS A 1 -20.02 -11.85 -18.97
CA LYS A 1 -19.69 -10.58 -19.67
C LYS A 1 -19.17 -9.62 -18.61
N PHE A 2 -17.92 -9.21 -18.46
CA PHE A 2 -16.68 -9.29 -19.23
C PHE A 2 -15.60 -9.97 -18.39
N GLN A 3 -14.67 -10.63 -19.06
CA GLN A 3 -13.62 -11.47 -18.52
C GLN A 3 -12.27 -10.89 -18.97
N LYS A 4 -11.21 -11.12 -18.19
CA LYS A 4 -9.77 -11.09 -18.50
C LYS A 4 -8.97 -9.83 -18.13
N PHE A 5 -7.78 -10.16 -17.59
CA PHE A 5 -6.49 -9.44 -17.42
C PHE A 5 -6.17 -9.18 -15.93
N LEU A 6 -5.09 -9.65 -15.32
CA LEU A 6 -3.96 -10.52 -15.67
C LEU A 6 -3.30 -10.93 -14.33
N ARG A 7 -2.82 -12.16 -14.21
CA ARG A 7 -1.99 -12.66 -13.09
C ARG A 7 -0.65 -13.09 -13.69
N LYS A 8 0.48 -12.63 -13.15
CA LYS A 8 1.76 -13.37 -12.99
C LYS A 8 2.92 -12.44 -12.56
N MET A 9 3.50 -12.75 -11.40
CA MET A 9 4.93 -12.63 -11.06
C MET A 9 5.66 -13.87 -11.64
N PRO A 10 7.00 -13.89 -11.91
CA PRO A 10 8.03 -13.88 -10.84
C PRO A 10 9.43 -13.27 -11.16
N GLN A 11 10.13 -12.93 -10.07
CA GLN A 11 11.58 -13.01 -9.73
C GLN A 11 12.66 -12.77 -10.81
N SER A 12 13.63 -11.87 -10.54
CA SER A 12 14.99 -12.25 -10.06
C SER A 12 16.05 -11.12 -10.18
N VAL A 13 16.97 -11.14 -9.19
CA VAL A 13 18.39 -10.71 -9.11
C VAL A 13 18.80 -9.21 -9.04
N ALA A 14 19.70 -9.02 -8.07
CA ALA A 14 20.51 -7.89 -7.65
C ALA A 14 21.16 -6.99 -8.71
N GLY A 15 21.38 -5.73 -8.34
CA GLY A 15 22.28 -4.82 -9.04
C GLY A 15 22.37 -3.45 -8.35
N SER A 16 23.50 -3.21 -7.69
CA SER A 16 23.89 -1.99 -6.98
C SER A 16 23.66 -0.69 -7.78
N ILE A 17 22.95 0.26 -7.18
CA ILE A 17 22.85 1.64 -7.66
C ILE A 17 23.98 2.45 -6.99
N ARG A 18 24.99 2.85 -7.79
CA ARG A 18 25.89 3.95 -7.44
C ARG A 18 25.94 4.99 -8.55
N SER A 19 26.02 6.22 -8.09
CA SER A 19 25.67 7.47 -8.74
C SER A 19 26.57 7.86 -9.90
N LYS A 20 25.96 8.46 -10.92
CA LYS A 20 26.62 9.31 -11.90
C LYS A 20 26.98 10.63 -11.21
N LYS A 21 28.26 10.99 -11.22
CA LYS A 21 28.71 12.38 -11.04
C LYS A 21 29.68 12.72 -12.15
N SER A 22 29.23 13.60 -13.04
CA SER A 22 30.00 14.21 -14.12
C SER A 22 30.83 15.35 -13.53
N TYR A 23 32.13 15.39 -13.82
CA TYR A 23 32.87 16.65 -14.01
C TYR A 23 34.03 16.46 -15.01
N ARG A 24 33.98 17.29 -16.05
CA ARG A 24 35.07 17.89 -16.86
C ARG A 24 36.41 17.14 -16.96
N SER A 25 36.76 16.75 -18.19
CA SER A 25 38.16 16.71 -18.63
C SER A 25 38.36 17.63 -19.84
N THR A 26 39.35 18.50 -19.72
CA THR A 26 39.85 19.43 -20.73
C THR A 26 40.60 18.71 -21.85
N ALA A 27 40.57 19.36 -23.01
CA ALA A 27 41.15 18.94 -24.27
C ALA A 27 42.66 18.66 -24.24
N SER A 28 43.09 17.64 -24.98
CA SER A 28 44.32 17.70 -25.77
C SER A 28 44.17 16.90 -27.06
N LYS A 29 44.64 17.50 -28.15
CA LYS A 29 44.58 17.04 -29.53
C LYS A 29 45.45 15.78 -29.70
N LYS A 30 44.98 14.80 -30.48
CA LYS A 30 45.84 13.80 -31.11
C LYS A 30 45.90 14.02 -32.61
N SER A 31 47.13 13.92 -33.07
CA SER A 31 47.68 14.14 -34.39
C SER A 31 47.20 13.15 -35.43
N TYR A 32 47.11 13.70 -36.64
CA TYR A 32 46.94 13.07 -37.93
C TYR A 32 48.01 11.99 -38.17
N VAL A 33 47.58 10.83 -38.66
CA VAL A 33 48.41 9.75 -39.21
C VAL A 33 48.53 10.04 -40.71
N ASP A 34 49.75 10.12 -41.24
CA ASP A 34 50.01 10.30 -42.68
C ASP A 34 50.70 9.06 -43.28
N GLU A 35 50.19 8.68 -44.45
CA GLU A 35 50.36 7.46 -45.21
C GLU A 35 51.55 7.56 -46.17
N SER A 36 52.79 7.50 -45.68
CA SER A 36 53.96 7.44 -46.57
C SER A 36 55.04 6.44 -46.15
N LEU A 37 54.61 5.35 -45.50
CA LEU A 37 55.48 4.22 -45.15
C LEU A 37 55.73 3.23 -46.31
N PHE A 38 55.55 3.66 -47.57
CA PHE A 38 55.91 2.86 -48.76
C PHE A 38 56.59 3.72 -49.84
N GLY A 39 57.94 3.73 -49.78
CA GLY A 39 58.89 3.73 -50.90
C GLY A 39 58.73 4.70 -52.09
N GLY A 40 59.75 5.54 -52.31
CA GLY A 40 59.97 6.19 -53.60
C GLY A 40 61.17 7.14 -53.63
N ALA A 41 62.35 6.62 -53.95
CA ALA A 41 63.59 7.40 -54.07
C ALA A 41 63.51 8.44 -55.20
N LYS A 42 63.62 9.73 -54.87
CA LYS A 42 63.99 10.79 -55.82
C LYS A 42 65.41 11.27 -55.51
N LYS A 43 66.34 10.97 -56.42
CA LYS A 43 67.69 11.55 -56.46
C LYS A 43 67.59 13.05 -56.74
N THR A 44 68.05 13.88 -55.81
CA THR A 44 68.36 15.28 -56.08
C THR A 44 69.81 15.38 -56.55
N ALA A 45 70.01 16.05 -57.68
CA ALA A 45 71.31 16.29 -58.29
C ALA A 45 72.16 17.26 -57.43
N PRO A 46 73.50 17.15 -57.42
CA PRO A 46 74.33 18.15 -56.78
C PRO A 46 74.49 19.37 -57.69
N VAL A 47 74.23 20.55 -57.14
CA VAL A 47 74.52 21.85 -57.73
C VAL A 47 76.04 22.07 -57.75
N ALA A 48 76.61 22.38 -58.91
CA ALA A 48 78.02 22.72 -59.08
C ALA A 48 78.29 24.21 -58.77
N PRO A 49 79.48 24.57 -58.25
CA PRO A 49 79.86 25.96 -58.00
C PRO A 49 80.14 26.74 -59.30
N PRO A 50 80.03 28.08 -59.30
CA PRO A 50 80.08 28.88 -60.52
C PRO A 50 81.53 29.01 -61.02
N GLY A 51 81.77 28.79 -62.31
CA GLY A 51 83.04 29.14 -62.97
C GLY A 51 83.73 28.08 -63.84
N ALA A 52 83.08 26.97 -64.22
CA ALA A 52 83.67 25.99 -65.14
C ALA A 52 83.05 26.08 -66.54
N ALA A 53 83.86 26.47 -67.54
CA ALA A 53 83.48 26.46 -68.95
C ALA A 53 83.40 25.01 -69.47
N VAL A 54 82.23 24.62 -69.98
CA VAL A 54 81.96 23.29 -70.54
C VAL A 54 82.32 23.32 -72.03
N VAL A 55 83.49 22.77 -72.41
CA VAL A 55 83.85 22.54 -73.81
C VAL A 55 83.22 21.22 -74.26
N SER A 56 82.54 21.24 -75.40
CA SER A 56 81.78 20.09 -75.89
C SER A 56 82.71 19.03 -76.53
N ILE A 57 82.40 17.75 -76.31
CA ILE A 57 83.16 16.60 -76.87
C ILE A 57 83.24 16.61 -78.41
N SER A 58 82.36 17.36 -79.07
CA SER A 58 82.34 17.63 -80.50
C SER A 58 83.45 18.57 -80.98
N GLU A 59 83.93 19.50 -80.15
CA GLU A 59 85.00 20.44 -80.52
C GLU A 59 86.38 19.79 -80.49
N LEU A 60 86.59 18.81 -79.60
CA LEU A 60 87.82 18.01 -79.54
C LEU A 60 88.01 17.10 -80.76
N ARG A 61 86.93 16.65 -81.42
CA ARG A 61 87.03 15.87 -82.68
C ARG A 61 87.44 16.73 -83.87
N LYS A 62 86.96 17.97 -83.95
CA LYS A 62 87.31 18.91 -85.04
C LYS A 62 88.77 19.37 -85.00
N VAL A 63 89.38 19.42 -83.81
CA VAL A 63 90.81 19.75 -83.65
C VAL A 63 91.70 18.56 -84.06
N ARG A 64 91.24 17.33 -83.86
CA ARG A 64 91.97 16.11 -84.24
C ARG A 64 91.97 15.85 -85.74
N GLU A 65 90.86 16.11 -86.44
CA GLU A 65 90.78 15.95 -87.90
C GLU A 65 91.65 16.96 -88.68
N ARG A 66 91.96 18.12 -88.10
CA ARG A 66 92.83 19.14 -88.72
C ARG A 66 94.33 18.81 -88.61
N ALA A 67 94.72 17.85 -87.76
CA ALA A 67 96.12 17.50 -87.53
C ALA A 67 96.59 16.29 -88.38
N GLU A 68 95.69 15.53 -89.01
CA GLU A 68 96.03 14.25 -89.66
C GLU A 68 96.07 14.25 -91.20
N LYS A 69 95.94 15.41 -91.88
CA LYS A 69 96.09 15.48 -93.36
C LYS A 69 96.89 16.71 -93.83
N GLY A 70 98.12 16.47 -94.29
CA GLY A 70 98.90 17.46 -95.05
C GLY A 70 100.40 17.17 -95.11
N GLN A 71 100.83 16.32 -96.05
CA GLN A 71 102.23 16.17 -96.47
C GLN A 71 102.63 17.32 -97.41
N GLN A 72 103.87 17.81 -97.30
CA GLN A 72 104.85 18.06 -98.39
C GLN A 72 106.12 18.70 -97.78
N LYS A 73 107.29 18.21 -98.18
CA LYS A 73 108.66 18.65 -97.83
C LYS A 73 108.96 19.87 -98.71
N ASP A 74 109.37 21.05 -98.22
CA ASP A 74 110.71 21.40 -97.74
C ASP A 74 110.71 22.70 -96.91
N ALA A 75 110.17 22.66 -95.68
CA ALA A 75 110.49 23.61 -94.61
C ALA A 75 110.16 22.98 -93.24
N VAL A 76 111.16 22.81 -92.37
CA VAL A 76 110.95 22.29 -91.02
C VAL A 76 110.51 23.45 -90.11
N VAL A 77 109.22 23.48 -89.75
CA VAL A 77 108.69 24.42 -88.74
C VAL A 77 108.74 23.73 -87.38
N LEU A 78 109.68 24.13 -86.52
CA LEU A 78 109.78 23.63 -85.14
C LEU A 78 108.76 24.36 -84.22
N PRO A 79 107.87 23.65 -83.52
CA PRO A 79 106.97 24.27 -82.54
C PRO A 79 107.74 24.74 -81.30
N GLN A 80 107.30 25.83 -80.67
CA GLN A 80 107.97 26.41 -79.49
C GLN A 80 108.21 25.38 -78.38
N SER A 81 107.27 24.46 -78.17
CA SER A 81 107.40 23.37 -77.19
C SER A 81 108.51 22.37 -77.51
N GLU A 82 108.86 22.21 -78.79
CA GLU A 82 109.95 21.33 -79.23
C GLU A 82 111.28 22.08 -79.25
N LEU A 83 111.26 23.39 -79.55
CA LEU A 83 112.41 24.27 -79.39
C LEU A 83 112.82 24.45 -77.92
N GLU A 84 111.85 24.56 -77.01
CA GLU A 84 112.05 24.59 -75.56
C GLU A 84 112.49 23.23 -75.01
N ARG A 85 111.94 22.13 -75.52
CA ARG A 85 112.40 20.77 -75.18
C ARG A 85 113.84 20.52 -75.62
N ILE A 86 114.22 20.96 -76.82
CA ILE A 86 115.60 20.88 -77.31
C ILE A 86 116.50 21.79 -76.46
N ARG A 87 116.06 23.02 -76.11
CA ARG A 87 116.79 23.92 -75.19
C ARG A 87 116.98 23.33 -73.79
N LEU A 88 115.96 22.69 -73.23
CA LEU A 88 116.00 22.06 -71.91
C LEU A 88 116.84 20.76 -71.92
N ALA A 89 116.79 19.98 -73.00
CA ALA A 89 117.62 18.79 -73.18
C ALA A 89 119.09 19.13 -73.47
N SER A 90 119.37 20.26 -74.12
CA SER A 90 120.73 20.75 -74.39
C SER A 90 121.38 21.45 -73.18
N LYS A 91 120.59 21.80 -72.14
CA LYS A 91 121.14 22.34 -70.89
C LYS A 91 121.75 21.18 -70.10
N VAL A 92 123.08 21.14 -70.00
CA VAL A 92 123.80 20.16 -69.18
C VAL A 92 123.56 20.50 -67.71
N VAL A 93 122.52 19.90 -67.13
CA VAL A 93 122.17 20.06 -65.72
C VAL A 93 123.18 19.28 -64.87
N THR A 94 123.85 19.97 -63.95
CA THR A 94 124.77 19.36 -62.98
C THR A 94 124.03 18.43 -62.01
N LYS A 95 124.72 17.45 -61.41
CA LYS A 95 124.09 16.49 -60.47
C LYS A 95 123.40 17.20 -59.30
N ASP A 96 123.94 18.34 -58.88
CA ASP A 96 123.39 19.14 -57.78
C ASP A 96 122.10 19.86 -58.15
N GLU A 97 121.97 20.38 -59.38
CA GLU A 97 120.73 21.00 -59.86
C GLU A 97 119.59 19.96 -59.98
N LYS A 98 119.89 18.72 -60.42
CA LYS A 98 118.89 17.62 -60.41
C LYS A 98 118.47 17.24 -58.99
N PHE A 99 119.43 17.19 -58.06
CA PHE A 99 119.13 16.90 -56.66
C PHE A 99 118.24 17.99 -56.05
N GLN A 100 118.52 19.27 -56.31
CA GLN A 100 117.68 20.38 -55.85
C GLN A 100 116.27 20.36 -56.45
N VAL A 101 116.11 20.07 -57.75
CA VAL A 101 114.77 19.96 -58.36
C VAL A 101 113.98 18.78 -57.79
N THR A 102 114.63 17.63 -57.54
CA THR A 102 113.96 16.48 -56.91
C THR A 102 113.67 16.68 -55.42
N GLN A 103 114.52 17.41 -54.70
CA GLN A 103 114.28 17.87 -53.33
C GLN A 103 113.05 18.79 -53.29
N LEU A 104 113.01 19.82 -54.14
CA LEU A 104 111.86 20.73 -54.25
C LEU A 104 110.56 19.99 -54.61
N ALA A 105 110.61 19.01 -55.50
CA ALA A 105 109.44 18.19 -55.85
C ALA A 105 108.99 17.27 -54.70
N LYS A 106 109.94 16.73 -53.91
CA LYS A 106 109.63 15.95 -52.70
C LYS A 106 109.02 16.84 -51.61
N GLU A 107 109.60 18.01 -51.37
CA GLU A 107 109.08 19.01 -50.43
C GLU A 107 107.66 19.46 -50.81
N GLN A 108 107.40 19.74 -52.09
CA GLN A 108 106.04 20.07 -52.55
C GLN A 108 105.05 18.91 -52.34
N LYS A 109 105.46 17.67 -52.59
CA LYS A 109 104.62 16.48 -52.37
C LYS A 109 104.38 16.21 -50.89
N GLU A 110 105.36 16.50 -50.05
CA GLU A 110 105.27 16.38 -48.60
C GLU A 110 104.38 17.48 -48.00
N GLN A 111 104.50 18.72 -48.47
CA GLN A 111 103.57 19.80 -48.17
C GLN A 111 102.13 19.44 -48.57
N GLN A 112 101.92 18.83 -49.74
CA GLN A 112 100.59 18.34 -50.14
C GLN A 112 100.07 17.20 -49.25
N ARG A 113 100.94 16.29 -48.77
CA ARG A 113 100.54 15.26 -47.80
C ARG A 113 100.18 15.85 -46.44
N ILE A 114 100.97 16.80 -45.94
CA ILE A 114 100.71 17.51 -44.67
C ILE A 114 99.38 18.26 -44.74
N MET A 115 99.11 18.99 -45.84
CA MET A 115 97.85 19.69 -46.05
C MET A 115 96.64 18.73 -46.12
N ASN A 116 96.80 17.58 -46.79
CA ASN A 116 95.76 16.55 -46.85
C ASN A 116 95.53 15.85 -45.50
N GLU A 117 96.57 15.61 -44.72
CA GLU A 117 96.47 15.02 -43.38
C GLU A 117 95.83 16.01 -42.39
N ALA A 118 96.20 17.29 -42.46
CA ALA A 118 95.54 18.36 -41.69
C ALA A 118 94.05 18.47 -42.03
N ARG A 119 93.68 18.34 -43.32
CA ARG A 119 92.28 18.29 -43.75
C ARG A 119 91.55 17.06 -43.22
N LYS A 120 92.18 15.87 -43.25
CA LYS A 120 91.62 14.63 -42.67
C LYS A 120 91.47 14.74 -41.14
N LYS A 121 92.42 15.34 -40.43
CA LYS A 121 92.34 15.60 -38.99
C LYS A 121 91.19 16.57 -38.67
N ARG A 122 91.05 17.68 -39.40
CA ARG A 122 89.91 18.59 -39.27
C ARG A 122 88.57 17.91 -39.55
N MET A 123 88.48 17.07 -40.59
CA MET A 123 87.27 16.28 -40.88
C MET A 123 86.93 15.31 -39.75
N ARG A 124 87.92 14.59 -39.21
CA ARG A 124 87.71 13.70 -38.04
C ARG A 124 87.29 14.47 -36.79
N GLN A 125 87.79 15.68 -36.61
CA GLN A 125 87.45 16.53 -35.47
C GLN A 125 86.02 17.08 -35.61
N MET A 126 85.64 17.53 -36.81
CA MET A 126 84.25 17.91 -37.14
C MET A 126 83.29 16.71 -37.05
N ASP A 127 83.71 15.51 -37.41
CA ASP A 127 82.87 14.30 -37.26
C ASP A 127 82.68 13.92 -35.78
N LYS A 128 83.71 14.06 -34.92
CA LYS A 128 83.56 13.91 -33.46
C LYS A 128 82.64 14.97 -32.85
N GLU A 129 82.72 16.21 -33.33
CA GLU A 129 81.81 17.27 -32.90
C GLU A 129 80.38 17.04 -33.39
N ARG A 130 80.20 16.46 -34.58
CA ARG A 130 78.89 16.04 -35.11
C ARG A 130 78.31 14.90 -34.28
N THR A 131 79.12 13.91 -33.87
CA THR A 131 78.63 12.81 -33.03
C THR A 131 78.15 13.29 -31.66
N ASN A 132 78.78 14.31 -31.08
CA ASN A 132 78.37 14.88 -29.80
C ASN A 132 77.15 15.83 -29.90
N LYS A 133 76.85 16.33 -31.10
CA LYS A 133 75.72 17.24 -31.37
C LYS A 133 74.49 16.52 -31.95
N LEU A 134 74.54 15.18 -32.07
CA LEU A 134 73.37 14.41 -32.46
C LEU A 134 72.31 14.54 -31.36
N PRO A 135 71.06 14.91 -31.69
CA PRO A 135 69.99 14.93 -30.72
C PRO A 135 69.78 13.51 -30.17
N PRO A 136 69.56 13.37 -28.84
CA PRO A 136 69.35 12.07 -28.23
C PRO A 136 68.14 11.38 -28.86
N ASN A 137 68.25 10.06 -29.02
CA ASN A 137 67.21 9.23 -29.59
C ASN A 137 65.94 9.26 -28.70
N GLU A 138 64.74 9.10 -29.26
CA GLU A 138 63.48 9.18 -28.49
C GLU A 138 63.47 8.25 -27.27
N PHE A 139 64.03 7.06 -27.42
CA PHE A 139 64.23 6.10 -26.33
C PHE A 139 65.12 6.65 -25.19
N GLN A 140 66.19 7.37 -25.53
CA GLN A 140 67.09 7.97 -24.55
C GLN A 140 66.44 9.18 -23.85
N VAL A 141 65.61 9.94 -24.55
CA VAL A 141 64.80 11.01 -23.95
C VAL A 141 63.78 10.42 -22.98
N GLU A 142 63.13 9.32 -23.33
CA GLU A 142 62.16 8.66 -22.44
C GLU A 142 62.86 8.04 -21.21
N GLU A 143 64.04 7.43 -21.40
CA GLU A 143 64.83 6.87 -20.30
C GLU A 143 65.37 7.95 -19.36
N THR A 144 65.80 9.09 -19.89
CA THR A 144 66.23 10.24 -19.07
C THR A 144 65.04 10.85 -18.32
N GLN A 145 63.86 10.97 -18.94
CA GLN A 145 62.63 11.40 -18.26
C GLN A 145 62.20 10.43 -17.15
N LYS A 146 62.33 9.12 -17.37
CA LYS A 146 62.08 8.11 -16.33
C LYS A 146 63.08 8.24 -15.18
N LYS A 147 64.37 8.41 -15.49
CA LYS A 147 65.42 8.62 -14.48
C LYS A 147 65.20 9.91 -13.69
N THR A 148 64.86 11.02 -14.34
CA THR A 148 64.58 12.29 -13.65
C THR A 148 63.28 12.21 -12.85
N GLY A 149 62.24 11.55 -13.37
CA GLY A 149 61.02 11.27 -12.61
C GLY A 149 61.28 10.42 -11.37
N LEU A 150 62.12 9.39 -11.48
CA LEU A 150 62.54 8.55 -10.36
C LEU A 150 63.34 9.35 -9.32
N LEU A 151 64.31 10.16 -9.77
CA LEU A 151 65.10 11.04 -8.91
C LEU A 151 64.22 12.07 -8.21
N ASN A 152 63.27 12.68 -8.91
CA ASN A 152 62.33 13.63 -8.32
C ASN A 152 61.39 12.97 -7.30
N ASN A 153 60.95 11.73 -7.56
CA ASN A 153 60.16 10.98 -6.59
C ASN A 153 60.98 10.57 -5.37
N ALA A 154 62.24 10.17 -5.56
CA ALA A 154 63.16 9.87 -4.47
C ALA A 154 63.45 11.13 -3.63
N GLN A 155 63.67 12.27 -4.28
CA GLN A 155 63.85 13.56 -3.63
C GLN A 155 62.60 13.94 -2.80
N LYS A 156 61.41 13.83 -3.38
CA LYS A 156 60.15 14.07 -2.65
C LYS A 156 59.97 13.12 -1.46
N ALA A 157 60.33 11.85 -1.59
CA ALA A 157 60.26 10.90 -0.48
C ALA A 157 61.22 11.30 0.66
N LEU A 158 62.42 11.79 0.33
CA LEU A 158 63.34 12.34 1.33
C LEU A 158 62.79 13.63 1.97
N ASP A 159 62.15 14.49 1.19
CA ASP A 159 61.54 15.72 1.69
C ASP A 159 60.36 15.43 2.64
N GLU A 160 59.55 14.40 2.33
CA GLU A 160 58.43 13.92 3.16
C GLU A 160 58.90 13.27 4.48
N GLU A 161 60.13 12.76 4.53
CA GLU A 161 60.72 12.20 5.74
C GLU A 161 61.19 13.27 6.74
N MET A 162 61.30 14.55 6.32
CA MET A 162 61.65 15.65 7.20
C MET A 162 60.57 15.89 8.27
N ASP A 163 60.98 16.11 9.53
CA ASP A 163 60.05 16.21 10.67
C ASP A 163 59.06 17.39 10.57
N ASP A 164 59.48 18.52 10.01
CA ASP A 164 58.60 19.67 9.78
C ASP A 164 57.54 19.36 8.72
N VAL A 165 57.90 18.60 7.67
CA VAL A 165 56.95 18.17 6.64
C VAL A 165 55.97 17.15 7.21
N LYS A 166 56.41 16.27 8.11
CA LYS A 166 55.51 15.36 8.84
C LYS A 166 54.51 16.11 9.73
N THR A 167 54.94 17.15 10.44
CA THR A 167 54.03 17.99 11.23
C THR A 167 53.06 18.79 10.35
N MET A 168 53.52 19.33 9.21
CA MET A 168 52.64 19.96 8.22
C MET A 168 51.62 18.96 7.66
N ASN A 169 52.03 17.73 7.34
CA ASN A 169 51.14 16.66 6.90
C ASN A 169 50.11 16.28 7.97
N GLN A 170 50.49 16.28 9.25
CA GLN A 170 49.56 16.09 10.36
C GLN A 170 48.50 17.21 10.42
N MET A 171 48.90 18.47 10.22
CA MET A 171 47.97 19.61 10.17
C MET A 171 47.03 19.53 8.96
N VAL A 172 47.53 19.12 7.79
CA VAL A 172 46.73 18.89 6.58
C VAL A 172 45.75 17.73 6.78
N LEU A 173 46.16 16.64 7.45
CA LEU A 173 45.27 15.53 7.77
C LEU A 173 44.17 15.98 8.73
N TYR A 174 44.54 16.74 9.77
CA TYR A 174 43.58 17.28 10.73
C TYR A 174 42.55 18.18 10.04
N SER A 175 42.99 19.11 9.19
CA SER A 175 42.07 20.01 8.46
C SER A 175 41.11 19.23 7.55
N LYS A 176 41.60 18.18 6.85
CA LYS A 176 40.74 17.27 6.07
C LYS A 176 39.71 16.56 6.95
N CYS A 177 40.13 16.01 8.09
CA CYS A 177 39.24 15.32 9.03
C CYS A 177 38.19 16.26 9.62
N VAL A 178 38.57 17.47 10.03
CA VAL A 178 37.63 18.49 10.54
C VAL A 178 36.64 18.89 9.47
N THR A 179 37.08 19.13 8.23
CA THR A 179 36.18 19.47 7.11
C THR A 179 35.15 18.36 6.84
N ILE A 180 35.56 17.10 6.94
CA ILE A 180 34.64 15.95 6.79
C ILE A 180 33.68 15.89 7.98
N ARG A 181 34.17 16.09 9.21
CA ARG A 181 33.35 16.11 10.42
C ARG A 181 32.29 17.20 10.36
N ASP A 182 32.64 18.41 9.90
CA ASP A 182 31.69 19.52 9.79
C ASP A 182 30.58 19.20 8.80
N LYS A 183 30.93 18.58 7.66
CA LYS A 183 29.93 18.08 6.70
C LYS A 183 29.05 16.98 7.29
N GLN A 184 29.60 16.08 8.09
CA GLN A 184 28.83 15.04 8.79
C GLN A 184 27.88 15.65 9.82
N LEU A 185 28.30 16.69 10.54
CA LEU A 185 27.45 17.41 11.48
C LEU A 185 26.31 18.17 10.78
N GLU A 186 26.60 18.80 9.64
CA GLU A 186 25.56 19.42 8.79
C GLU A 186 24.56 18.38 8.25
N GLU A 187 25.06 17.23 7.79
CA GLU A 187 24.22 16.12 7.33
C GLU A 187 23.35 15.57 8.46
N GLN A 188 23.92 15.37 9.65
CA GLN A 188 23.18 14.92 10.84
C GLN A 188 22.06 15.91 11.22
N LYS A 189 22.35 17.22 11.26
CA LYS A 189 21.34 18.26 11.52
C LYS A 189 20.24 18.26 10.46
N ARG A 190 20.60 18.05 9.19
CA ARG A 190 19.61 17.96 8.11
C ARG A 190 18.72 16.73 8.27
N LEU A 191 19.29 15.56 8.58
CA LEU A 191 18.54 14.33 8.84
C LEU A 191 17.63 14.46 10.06
N GLU A 192 18.09 15.11 11.13
CA GLU A 192 17.27 15.40 12.32
C GLU A 192 16.08 16.31 11.99
N ASN A 193 16.31 17.36 11.19
CA ASN A 193 15.23 18.23 10.72
C ASN A 193 14.23 17.50 9.81
N GLU A 194 14.72 16.65 8.90
CA GLU A 194 13.86 15.80 8.04
C GLU A 194 13.02 14.84 8.90
N TYR A 195 13.63 14.20 9.90
CA TYR A 195 12.95 13.33 10.87
C TYR A 195 11.88 14.08 11.68
N LEU A 196 12.22 15.26 12.21
CA LEU A 196 11.27 16.09 12.95
C LEU A 196 10.07 16.52 12.09
N ASN A 197 10.32 16.89 10.83
CA ASN A 197 9.27 17.28 9.90
C ASN A 197 8.37 16.10 9.53
N GLU A 198 8.93 14.91 9.32
CA GLU A 198 8.13 13.71 9.05
C GLU A 198 7.30 13.31 10.28
N ASN A 199 7.85 13.39 11.49
CA ASN A 199 7.08 13.17 12.71
C ASN A 199 5.92 14.16 12.85
N LYS A 200 6.17 15.47 12.64
CA LYS A 200 5.10 16.48 12.63
C LYS A 200 4.02 16.16 11.59
N ARG A 201 4.43 15.67 10.41
CA ARG A 201 3.49 15.27 9.35
C ARG A 201 2.65 14.06 9.78
N LEU A 202 3.26 13.06 10.43
CA LEU A 202 2.56 11.90 10.98
C LEU A 202 1.58 12.32 12.09
N ASP A 203 1.99 13.20 13.00
CA ASP A 203 1.12 13.74 14.05
C ASP A 203 -0.10 14.46 13.46
N VAL A 204 0.09 15.27 12.43
CA VAL A 204 -1.00 15.93 11.70
C VAL A 204 -1.91 14.90 11.01
N MET A 205 -1.35 13.84 10.41
CA MET A 205 -2.14 12.77 9.78
C MET A 205 -2.98 12.01 10.81
N MET A 206 -2.41 11.68 11.98
CA MET A 206 -3.12 11.05 13.09
C MET A 206 -4.24 11.95 13.61
N GLU A 207 -3.99 13.25 13.76
CA GLU A 207 -5.01 14.20 14.22
C GLU A 207 -6.14 14.35 13.19
N ILE A 208 -5.83 14.39 11.89
CA ILE A 208 -6.83 14.39 10.83
C ILE A 208 -7.70 13.13 10.90
N GLU A 209 -7.10 11.95 11.10
CA GLU A 209 -7.83 10.69 11.22
C GLU A 209 -8.71 10.68 12.48
N ARG A 210 -8.20 11.16 13.61
CA ARG A 210 -8.96 11.34 14.84
C ARG A 210 -10.17 12.25 14.63
N LEU A 211 -9.98 13.41 14.01
CA LEU A 211 -11.05 14.37 13.70
C LEU A 211 -12.07 13.79 12.72
N LYS A 212 -11.63 13.02 11.70
CA LYS A 212 -12.55 12.32 10.79
C LYS A 212 -13.40 11.29 11.53
N SER A 213 -12.81 10.52 12.44
CA SER A 213 -13.54 9.54 13.26
C SER A 213 -14.59 10.21 14.16
N ILE A 214 -14.23 11.32 14.81
CA ILE A 214 -15.16 12.12 15.62
C ILE A 214 -16.30 12.66 14.74
N LYS A 215 -15.96 13.29 13.61
CA LYS A 215 -16.96 13.82 12.66
C LYS A 215 -17.90 12.73 12.15
N HIS A 216 -17.40 11.54 11.85
CA HIS A 216 -18.23 10.43 11.43
C HIS A 216 -19.21 9.97 12.52
N ARG A 217 -18.77 9.92 13.79
CA ARG A 217 -19.66 9.65 14.92
C ARG A 217 -20.71 10.73 15.09
N GLU A 218 -20.33 12.00 15.01
CA GLU A 218 -21.26 13.13 15.06
C GLU A 218 -22.31 13.07 13.95
N GLU A 219 -21.93 12.70 12.73
CA GLU A 219 -22.85 12.50 11.61
C GLU A 219 -23.85 11.37 11.88
N ILE A 220 -23.39 10.25 12.46
CA ILE A 220 -24.28 9.15 12.86
C ILE A 220 -25.24 9.60 13.97
N GLU A 221 -24.74 10.30 14.99
CA GLU A 221 -25.60 10.84 16.05
C GLU A 221 -26.61 11.83 15.52
N LYS A 222 -26.20 12.72 14.60
CA LYS A 222 -27.10 13.67 13.98
C LYS A 222 -28.21 12.95 13.21
N LYS A 223 -27.88 11.95 12.39
CA LYS A 223 -28.87 11.11 11.70
C LYS A 223 -29.81 10.40 12.68
N ARG A 224 -29.30 9.90 13.81
CA ARG A 224 -30.13 9.30 14.87
C ARG A 224 -31.08 10.34 15.52
N ARG A 225 -30.59 11.54 15.83
CA ARG A 225 -31.43 12.63 16.37
C ARG A 225 -32.49 13.06 15.37
N ASP A 226 -32.15 13.16 14.09
CA ASP A 226 -33.09 13.55 13.05
C ASP A 226 -34.17 12.47 12.85
N ALA A 227 -33.79 11.19 12.81
CA ALA A 227 -34.74 10.08 12.80
C ALA A 227 -35.64 10.03 14.06
N GLN A 228 -35.11 10.37 15.24
CA GLN A 228 -35.91 10.49 16.47
C GLN A 228 -36.92 11.64 16.38
N LYS A 229 -36.53 12.79 15.80
CA LYS A 229 -37.45 13.92 15.57
C LYS A 229 -38.53 13.55 14.57
N GLU A 230 -38.18 12.90 13.47
CA GLU A 230 -39.14 12.40 12.47
C GLU A 230 -40.11 11.40 13.11
N GLY A 231 -39.62 10.43 13.89
CA GLY A 231 -40.46 9.50 14.64
C GLY A 231 -41.39 10.20 15.64
N ALA A 232 -40.90 11.22 16.35
CA ALA A 232 -41.71 12.02 17.26
C ALA A 232 -42.81 12.82 16.53
N LEU A 233 -42.51 13.37 15.35
CA LEU A 233 -43.48 14.08 14.51
C LEU A 233 -44.62 13.16 14.07
N VAL A 234 -44.29 11.94 13.63
CA VAL A 234 -45.31 10.94 13.23
C VAL A 234 -46.21 10.59 14.42
N ILE A 235 -45.67 10.43 15.62
CA ILE A 235 -46.48 10.16 16.83
C ILE A 235 -47.41 11.35 17.14
N ILE A 236 -46.90 12.58 17.04
CA ILE A 236 -47.72 13.79 17.23
C ILE A 236 -48.86 13.84 16.20
N GLU A 237 -48.58 13.51 14.94
CA GLU A 237 -49.58 13.44 13.88
C GLU A 237 -50.64 12.36 14.16
N GLN A 238 -50.22 11.15 14.58
CA GLN A 238 -51.13 10.09 15.00
C GLN A 238 -52.01 10.47 16.20
N ILE A 239 -51.47 11.23 17.16
CA ILE A 239 -52.26 11.74 18.29
C ILE A 239 -53.31 12.72 17.80
N LYS A 240 -52.93 13.66 16.93
CA LYS A 240 -53.87 14.61 16.31
C LYS A 240 -54.96 13.90 15.51
N ASP A 241 -54.60 12.90 14.71
CA ASP A 241 -55.58 12.12 13.94
C ASP A 241 -56.57 11.39 14.84
N ARG A 242 -56.10 10.76 15.92
CA ARG A 242 -56.97 10.12 16.92
C ARG A 242 -57.84 11.12 17.67
N GLU A 243 -57.34 12.32 17.95
CA GLU A 243 -58.15 13.39 18.54
C GLU A 243 -59.23 13.86 17.57
N LEU A 244 -58.91 14.02 16.28
CA LEU A 244 -59.89 14.35 15.25
C LEU A 244 -60.95 13.26 15.08
N GLU A 245 -60.56 11.98 15.11
CA GLU A 245 -61.52 10.86 15.10
C GLU A 245 -62.42 10.89 16.32
N ARG A 246 -61.87 11.17 17.51
CA ARG A 246 -62.65 11.28 18.75
C ARG A 246 -63.66 12.43 18.68
N ILE A 247 -63.25 13.59 18.14
CA ILE A 247 -64.13 14.73 17.92
C ILE A 247 -65.23 14.37 16.92
N LYS A 248 -64.90 13.72 15.79
CA LYS A 248 -65.89 13.25 14.81
C LYS A 248 -66.90 12.27 15.42
N GLN A 249 -66.45 11.34 16.25
CA GLN A 249 -67.34 10.40 16.95
C GLN A 249 -68.25 11.13 17.95
N GLN A 250 -67.73 12.12 18.68
CA GLN A 250 -68.54 12.95 19.56
C GLN A 250 -69.59 13.75 18.77
N GLU A 251 -69.22 14.34 17.63
CA GLU A 251 -70.18 15.03 16.75
C GLU A 251 -71.27 14.09 16.20
N LEU A 252 -70.92 12.86 15.83
CA LEU A 252 -71.89 11.86 15.38
C LEU A 252 -72.85 11.48 16.51
N LEU A 253 -72.34 11.20 17.70
CA LEU A 253 -73.17 10.93 18.88
C LEU A 253 -74.07 12.12 19.24
N GLU A 254 -73.59 13.35 19.09
CA GLU A 254 -74.42 14.54 19.30
C GLU A 254 -75.52 14.68 18.23
N ARG A 255 -75.23 14.35 16.96
CA ARG A 255 -76.25 14.32 15.91
C ARG A 255 -77.29 13.24 16.18
N GLU A 256 -76.88 12.03 16.57
CA GLU A 256 -77.78 10.94 16.96
C GLU A 256 -78.63 11.31 18.20
N LYS A 257 -78.02 11.93 19.22
CA LYS A 257 -78.74 12.44 20.39
C LYS A 257 -79.78 13.48 20.02
N LYS A 258 -79.46 14.40 19.09
CA LYS A 258 -80.41 15.40 18.59
C LYS A 258 -81.56 14.74 17.83
N GLN A 259 -81.28 13.79 16.95
CA GLN A 259 -82.30 13.04 16.22
C GLN A 259 -83.22 12.25 17.18
N MET A 260 -82.63 11.57 18.18
CA MET A 260 -83.39 10.86 19.21
C MET A 260 -84.24 11.82 20.05
N ALA A 261 -83.74 13.01 20.38
CA ALA A 261 -84.51 14.02 21.09
C ALA A 261 -85.71 14.52 20.25
N GLU A 262 -85.51 14.78 18.95
CA GLU A 262 -86.59 15.16 18.03
C GLU A 262 -87.64 14.05 17.88
N GLU A 263 -87.23 12.77 17.84
CA GLU A 263 -88.15 11.64 17.83
C GLU A 263 -88.95 11.53 19.13
N ILE A 264 -88.30 11.71 20.28
CA ILE A 264 -88.98 11.73 21.59
C ILE A 264 -89.99 12.88 21.65
N GLU A 265 -89.66 14.06 21.14
CA GLU A 265 -90.61 15.19 21.09
C GLU A 265 -91.82 14.89 20.19
N LYS A 266 -91.62 14.27 19.03
CA LYS A 266 -92.74 13.84 18.16
C LYS A 266 -93.64 12.83 18.87
N LEU A 267 -93.07 11.82 19.53
CA LEU A 267 -93.83 10.83 20.29
C LEU A 267 -94.61 11.48 21.44
N LYS A 268 -94.02 12.44 22.16
CA LYS A 268 -94.73 13.20 23.21
C LYS A 268 -95.92 13.97 22.66
N ILE A 269 -95.76 14.62 21.51
CA ILE A 269 -96.87 15.34 20.85
C ILE A 269 -97.98 14.36 20.43
N GLU A 270 -97.63 13.19 19.91
CA GLU A 270 -98.59 12.13 19.57
C GLU A 270 -99.33 11.59 20.81
N GLU A 271 -98.61 11.33 21.91
CA GLU A 271 -99.18 10.92 23.20
C GLU A 271 -100.13 11.99 23.77
N GLU A 272 -99.74 13.27 23.73
CA GLU A 272 -100.61 14.38 24.15
C GLU A 272 -101.88 14.46 23.31
N GLN A 273 -101.79 14.25 21.99
CA GLN A 273 -102.96 14.21 21.11
C GLN A 273 -103.88 13.02 21.41
N LEU A 274 -103.33 11.84 21.72
CA LEU A 274 -104.11 10.68 22.13
C LEU A 274 -104.82 10.94 23.46
N LEU A 275 -104.11 11.48 24.46
CA LEU A 275 -104.69 11.83 25.75
C LEU A 275 -105.79 12.89 25.61
N GLN A 276 -105.62 13.88 24.73
CA GLN A 276 -106.66 14.85 24.42
C GLN A 276 -107.88 14.20 23.77
N LYS A 277 -107.70 13.28 22.82
CA LYS A 277 -108.80 12.51 22.21
C LYS A 277 -109.53 11.65 23.25
N GLU A 278 -108.81 11.01 24.17
CA GLU A 278 -109.40 10.24 25.27
C GLU A 278 -110.17 11.13 26.24
N ARG A 279 -109.64 12.31 26.61
CA ARG A 279 -110.36 13.29 27.42
C ARG A 279 -111.66 13.75 26.76
N VAL A 280 -111.65 13.98 25.45
CA VAL A 280 -112.86 14.35 24.69
C VAL A 280 -113.86 13.19 24.67
N LYS A 281 -113.42 11.95 24.47
CA LYS A 281 -114.28 10.75 24.53
C LYS A 281 -114.88 10.56 25.93
N ALA A 282 -114.08 10.71 26.99
CA ALA A 282 -114.54 10.62 28.37
C ALA A 282 -115.57 11.70 28.73
N LYS A 283 -115.38 12.93 28.25
CA LYS A 283 -116.37 14.02 28.43
C LYS A 283 -117.69 13.72 27.70
N LYS A 284 -117.63 13.16 26.48
CA LYS A 284 -118.84 12.74 25.74
C LYS A 284 -119.60 11.64 26.48
N LEU A 285 -118.88 10.62 26.95
CA LEU A 285 -119.48 9.53 27.74
C LEU A 285 -120.12 10.07 29.04
N LEU A 286 -119.48 11.04 29.70
CA LEU A 286 -120.03 11.65 30.92
C LEU A 286 -121.33 12.41 30.65
N LEU A 287 -121.42 13.14 29.53
CA LEU A 287 -122.65 13.82 29.12
C LEU A 287 -123.77 12.81 28.82
N GLU A 288 -123.49 11.74 28.07
CA GLU A 288 -124.46 10.68 27.79
C GLU A 288 -124.98 9.98 29.08
N VAL A 289 -124.11 9.78 30.07
CA VAL A 289 -124.49 9.25 31.38
C VAL A 289 -125.29 10.26 32.20
N GLN A 290 -124.97 11.55 32.12
CA GLN A 290 -125.76 12.61 32.77
C GLN A 290 -127.16 12.71 32.20
N ASP A 291 -127.30 12.66 30.87
CA ASP A 291 -128.59 12.67 30.17
C ASP A 291 -129.43 11.44 30.54
N SER A 292 -128.81 10.25 30.54
CA SER A 292 -129.48 9.00 30.97
C SER A 292 -129.92 9.06 32.44
N ASN A 293 -129.11 9.63 33.34
CA ASN A 293 -129.48 9.81 34.74
C ASN A 293 -130.60 10.83 34.93
N HIS A 294 -130.65 11.87 34.09
CA HIS A 294 -131.74 12.85 34.09
C HIS A 294 -133.06 12.22 33.65
N GLU A 295 -133.03 11.40 32.60
CA GLU A 295 -134.20 10.62 32.15
C GLU A 295 -134.71 9.66 33.24
N VAL A 296 -133.80 8.97 33.94
CA VAL A 296 -134.16 8.09 35.07
C VAL A 296 -134.80 8.88 36.23
N LEU A 297 -134.30 10.08 36.53
CA LEU A 297 -134.88 10.96 37.55
C LEU A 297 -136.30 11.41 37.20
N GLN A 298 -136.55 11.79 35.94
CA GLN A 298 -137.90 12.18 35.47
C GLN A 298 -138.89 11.00 35.54
N VAL A 299 -138.44 9.79 35.18
CA VAL A 299 -139.27 8.57 35.31
C VAL A 299 -139.55 8.24 36.79
N LYS A 300 -138.63 8.58 37.70
CA LYS A 300 -138.83 8.38 39.14
C LYS A 300 -139.80 9.40 39.74
N GLU A 301 -139.79 10.65 39.27
CA GLU A 301 -140.73 11.68 39.71
C GLU A 301 -142.16 11.42 39.25
N THR A 302 -142.35 10.94 38.02
CA THR A 302 -143.67 10.54 37.50
C THR A 302 -144.25 9.37 38.30
N LYS A 303 -143.45 8.33 38.56
CA LYS A 303 -143.87 7.21 39.45
C LYS A 303 -144.20 7.66 40.87
N ARG A 304 -143.43 8.59 41.44
CA ARG A 304 -143.70 9.14 42.79
C ARG A 304 -145.06 9.87 42.85
N GLN A 305 -145.50 10.52 41.77
CA GLN A 305 -146.80 11.18 41.71
C GLN A 305 -147.96 10.19 41.54
N GLU A 306 -147.73 9.05 40.89
CA GLU A 306 -148.68 7.94 40.80
C GLU A 306 -148.81 7.19 42.14
N ASP A 307 -147.70 6.95 42.84
CA ASP A 307 -147.67 6.32 44.17
C ASP A 307 -148.41 7.18 45.22
N LEU A 308 -148.24 8.51 45.20
CA LEU A 308 -148.96 9.44 46.09
C LEU A 308 -150.48 9.44 45.89
N ARG A 309 -150.97 9.10 44.68
CA ARG A 309 -152.40 8.95 44.40
C ARG A 309 -152.93 7.63 44.95
N LEU A 310 -152.18 6.54 44.77
CA LEU A 310 -152.53 5.21 45.26
C LEU A 310 -152.43 5.13 46.80
N ASP A 311 -151.47 5.82 47.42
CA ASP A 311 -151.28 5.84 48.88
C ASP A 311 -152.41 6.55 49.64
N ASN A 312 -153.07 7.54 49.04
CA ASN A 312 -154.25 8.18 49.64
C ASN A 312 -155.50 7.28 49.58
N GLU A 313 -155.63 6.42 48.56
CA GLU A 313 -156.67 5.38 48.48
C GLU A 313 -156.39 4.21 49.45
N ILE A 314 -155.12 3.93 49.74
CA ILE A 314 -154.69 2.86 50.64
C ILE A 314 -154.82 3.25 52.14
N LEU A 315 -154.74 4.54 52.48
CA LEU A 315 -154.84 5.03 53.85
C LEU A 315 -156.26 4.87 54.45
N GLU A 316 -157.30 5.03 53.62
CA GLU A 316 -158.70 4.83 54.03
C GLU A 316 -159.05 3.33 54.19
N TYR A 317 -158.36 2.45 53.47
CA TYR A 317 -158.55 0.99 53.55
C TYR A 317 -157.74 0.34 54.70
N ASN A 318 -156.57 0.86 55.06
CA ASN A 318 -155.68 0.25 56.05
C ASN A 318 -156.06 0.48 57.52
N ILE A 319 -156.88 1.50 57.84
CA ILE A 319 -157.41 1.70 59.21
C ILE A 319 -158.35 0.55 59.62
N THR A 320 -159.03 -0.07 58.66
CA THR A 320 -159.98 -1.17 58.90
C THR A 320 -159.32 -2.55 58.84
N ARG A 321 -158.15 -2.69 58.20
CA ARG A 321 -157.44 -3.97 58.02
C ARG A 321 -156.28 -4.22 59.02
N ALA A 322 -155.73 -3.17 59.64
CA ALA A 322 -154.61 -3.27 60.59
C ALA A 322 -154.92 -4.01 61.91
N LYS A 323 -156.19 -4.32 62.21
CA LYS A 323 -156.56 -5.13 63.41
C LYS A 323 -156.56 -6.64 63.17
N LEU A 324 -156.25 -7.11 61.96
CA LEU A 324 -156.45 -8.52 61.56
C LEU A 324 -155.22 -9.21 60.94
N GLU A 325 -154.07 -8.55 60.77
CA GLU A 325 -152.94 -9.08 59.97
C GLU A 325 -151.59 -9.27 60.69
N GLU A 326 -151.51 -9.06 62.01
CA GLU A 326 -150.33 -9.50 62.80
C GLU A 326 -150.13 -11.03 62.79
N GLU A 327 -151.13 -11.81 62.38
CA GLU A 327 -151.11 -13.28 62.45
C GLU A 327 -150.59 -13.98 61.17
N ARG A 328 -150.35 -13.29 60.04
CA ARG A 328 -149.92 -13.92 58.76
C ARG A 328 -148.43 -13.78 58.40
N GLU A 329 -147.65 -13.02 59.16
CA GLU A 329 -146.21 -12.79 58.90
C GLU A 329 -145.33 -14.06 59.07
N ILE A 330 -145.93 -15.20 59.45
CA ILE A 330 -145.24 -16.49 59.54
C ILE A 330 -145.16 -17.22 58.17
N GLU A 331 -145.95 -16.84 57.15
CA GLU A 331 -146.06 -17.63 55.90
C GLU A 331 -145.09 -17.23 54.76
N LYS A 332 -144.40 -16.09 54.83
CA LYS A 332 -143.56 -15.58 53.70
C LYS A 332 -142.19 -16.26 53.52
N LYS A 333 -141.80 -17.22 54.37
CA LYS A 333 -140.48 -17.88 54.30
C LYS A 333 -140.32 -18.96 53.21
N LYS A 334 -141.37 -19.31 52.45
CA LYS A 334 -141.32 -20.41 51.46
C LYS A 334 -141.09 -19.98 50.00
N LEU A 335 -140.93 -18.68 49.71
CA LEU A 335 -140.78 -18.18 48.32
C LEU A 335 -139.32 -17.83 47.93
N GLN A 336 -138.37 -17.87 48.87
CA GLN A 336 -136.97 -17.51 48.62
C GLN A 336 -136.10 -18.64 48.04
N GLU A 337 -136.51 -19.91 48.12
CA GLU A 337 -135.72 -21.07 47.66
C GLU A 337 -135.81 -21.39 46.16
N GLN A 338 -136.64 -20.68 45.38
CA GLN A 338 -136.86 -20.99 43.96
C GLN A 338 -135.96 -20.21 42.98
N LYS A 339 -135.16 -19.23 43.43
CA LYS A 339 -134.34 -18.39 42.53
C LYS A 339 -132.83 -18.63 42.58
N GLU A 340 -132.35 -19.65 43.29
CA GLU A 340 -130.90 -19.98 43.35
C GLU A 340 -130.44 -21.03 42.32
N LYS A 341 -131.35 -21.71 41.62
CA LYS A 341 -131.00 -22.85 40.74
C LYS A 341 -130.56 -22.48 39.31
N ASP A 342 -130.73 -21.22 38.88
CA ASP A 342 -130.41 -20.81 37.50
C ASP A 342 -129.05 -20.09 37.34
N ILE A 343 -128.38 -19.73 38.44
CA ILE A 343 -127.05 -19.09 38.41
C ILE A 343 -125.89 -20.11 38.48
N GLN A 344 -126.18 -21.37 38.83
CA GLN A 344 -125.16 -22.39 39.03
C GLN A 344 -124.76 -23.13 37.73
N LYS A 345 -125.69 -23.29 36.78
CA LYS A 345 -125.42 -24.04 35.52
C LYS A 345 -124.60 -23.29 34.47
N LEU A 346 -124.45 -21.97 34.58
CA LEU A 346 -123.64 -21.16 33.65
C LEU A 346 -122.16 -21.05 34.07
N ARG A 347 -121.79 -21.42 35.30
CA ARG A 347 -120.39 -21.44 35.78
C ARG A 347 -119.68 -22.77 35.49
N ASP A 348 -120.36 -23.90 35.66
CA ASP A 348 -119.78 -25.24 35.44
C ASP A 348 -119.39 -25.52 33.97
N LEU A 349 -120.03 -24.84 33.01
CA LEU A 349 -119.77 -25.02 31.57
C LEU A 349 -118.55 -24.19 31.09
N GLN A 350 -118.23 -23.09 31.79
CA GLN A 350 -117.05 -22.26 31.51
C GLN A 350 -115.78 -22.83 32.18
N GLU A 351 -115.90 -23.41 33.38
CA GLU A 351 -114.78 -24.03 34.12
C GLU A 351 -114.16 -25.20 33.33
N ARG A 352 -114.99 -26.05 32.72
CA ARG A 352 -114.53 -27.18 31.87
C ARG A 352 -113.83 -26.79 30.57
N ALA A 353 -114.08 -25.59 30.05
CA ALA A 353 -113.39 -25.10 28.84
C ALA A 353 -112.01 -24.52 29.17
N ALA A 354 -111.87 -23.89 30.33
CA ALA A 354 -110.60 -23.38 30.84
C ALA A 354 -109.62 -24.51 31.19
N ASP A 355 -110.09 -25.57 31.85
CA ASP A 355 -109.25 -26.71 32.25
C ASP A 355 -108.62 -27.44 31.06
N ARG A 356 -109.35 -27.57 29.94
CA ARG A 356 -108.83 -28.21 28.71
C ARG A 356 -107.74 -27.39 28.02
N GLN A 357 -107.79 -26.06 28.09
CA GLN A 357 -106.72 -25.21 27.57
C GLN A 357 -105.49 -25.22 28.48
N SER A 358 -105.67 -25.26 29.80
CA SER A 358 -104.57 -25.41 30.76
C SER A 358 -103.81 -26.73 30.62
N GLU A 359 -104.47 -27.83 30.26
CA GLU A 359 -103.81 -29.11 29.97
C GLU A 359 -102.98 -29.07 28.66
N ILE A 360 -103.47 -28.38 27.63
CA ILE A 360 -102.74 -28.20 26.36
C ILE A 360 -101.50 -27.31 26.55
N ASP A 361 -101.62 -26.23 27.33
CA ASP A 361 -100.52 -25.33 27.64
C ASP A 361 -99.49 -25.98 28.57
N ALA A 362 -99.89 -26.85 29.49
CA ALA A 362 -98.98 -27.66 30.29
C ALA A 362 -98.15 -28.63 29.43
N LEU A 363 -98.74 -29.25 28.40
CA LEU A 363 -98.01 -30.11 27.46
C LEU A 363 -97.09 -29.33 26.52
N ARG A 364 -97.50 -28.12 26.11
CA ARG A 364 -96.66 -27.22 25.29
C ARG A 364 -95.47 -26.68 26.11
N ALA A 365 -95.67 -26.36 27.37
CA ALA A 365 -94.62 -25.96 28.30
C ALA A 365 -93.61 -27.10 28.58
N LYS A 366 -94.09 -28.35 28.76
CA LYS A 366 -93.19 -29.51 28.94
C LYS A 366 -92.34 -29.80 27.71
N ARG A 367 -92.91 -29.72 26.49
CA ARG A 367 -92.13 -29.87 25.25
C ARG A 367 -91.13 -28.74 25.03
N ALA A 368 -91.50 -27.49 25.33
CA ALA A 368 -90.60 -26.35 25.25
C ALA A 368 -89.44 -26.46 26.25
N PHE A 369 -89.71 -26.94 27.46
CA PHE A 369 -88.70 -27.17 28.49
C PHE A 369 -87.71 -28.29 28.08
N GLU A 370 -88.21 -29.43 27.61
CA GLU A 370 -87.35 -30.54 27.12
C GLU A 370 -86.57 -30.19 25.85
N GLU A 371 -87.11 -29.35 24.96
CA GLU A 371 -86.40 -28.88 23.78
C GLU A 371 -85.31 -27.86 24.15
N GLN A 372 -85.59 -26.94 25.08
CA GLN A 372 -84.59 -26.04 25.63
C GLN A 372 -83.50 -26.80 26.39
N GLU A 373 -83.84 -27.84 27.15
CA GLU A 373 -82.87 -28.66 27.87
C GLU A 373 -81.96 -29.45 26.91
N ARG A 374 -82.52 -30.01 25.83
CA ARG A 374 -81.73 -30.66 24.77
C ARG A 374 -80.82 -29.68 24.03
N ARG A 375 -81.31 -28.48 23.70
CA ARG A 375 -80.50 -27.41 23.09
C ARG A 375 -79.40 -26.94 24.05
N HIS A 376 -79.69 -26.82 25.34
CA HIS A 376 -78.72 -26.43 26.36
C HIS A 376 -77.63 -27.51 26.52
N ARG A 377 -78.00 -28.79 26.62
CA ARG A 377 -77.03 -29.90 26.65
C ARG A 377 -76.20 -29.97 25.36
N ALA A 378 -76.81 -29.79 24.19
CA ALA A 378 -76.09 -29.75 22.92
C ALA A 378 -75.12 -28.56 22.82
N ASN A 379 -75.51 -27.39 23.32
CA ASN A 379 -74.66 -26.21 23.35
C ASN A 379 -73.51 -26.38 24.36
N GLN A 380 -73.75 -26.94 25.54
CA GLN A 380 -72.69 -27.25 26.51
C GLN A 380 -71.66 -28.24 25.95
N ILE A 381 -72.10 -29.26 25.21
CA ILE A 381 -71.20 -30.22 24.56
C ILE A 381 -70.37 -29.53 23.48
N LYS A 382 -71.00 -28.67 22.64
CA LYS A 382 -70.30 -27.90 21.60
C LYS A 382 -69.30 -26.90 22.18
N GLU A 383 -69.66 -26.20 23.26
CA GLU A 383 -68.77 -25.28 23.96
C GLU A 383 -67.59 -26.01 24.59
N LYS A 384 -67.81 -27.13 25.28
CA LYS A 384 -66.71 -27.96 25.81
C LYS A 384 -65.81 -28.50 24.70
N HIS A 385 -66.39 -28.95 23.58
CA HIS A 385 -65.62 -29.42 22.44
C HIS A 385 -64.82 -28.30 21.78
N HIS A 386 -65.40 -27.09 21.68
CA HIS A 386 -64.70 -25.91 21.17
C HIS A 386 -63.57 -25.49 22.10
N GLN A 387 -63.79 -25.47 23.42
CA GLN A 387 -62.75 -25.21 24.42
C GLN A 387 -61.61 -26.23 24.33
N ILE A 388 -61.91 -27.53 24.22
CA ILE A 388 -60.89 -28.58 24.04
C ILE A 388 -60.11 -28.36 22.74
N LYS A 389 -60.79 -27.99 21.65
CA LYS A 389 -60.12 -27.71 20.36
C LYS A 389 -59.20 -26.49 20.46
N VAL A 390 -59.67 -25.39 21.05
CA VAL A 390 -58.86 -24.18 21.28
C VAL A 390 -57.66 -24.50 22.18
N MET A 391 -57.85 -25.29 23.24
CA MET A 391 -56.74 -25.70 24.11
C MET A 391 -55.71 -26.55 23.36
N LYS A 392 -56.14 -27.50 22.52
CA LYS A 392 -55.24 -28.29 21.67
C LYS A 392 -54.49 -27.42 20.66
N ASP A 393 -55.20 -26.52 19.97
CA ASP A 393 -54.58 -25.61 19.00
C ASP A 393 -53.54 -24.69 19.70
N MET A 394 -53.81 -24.25 20.93
CA MET A 394 -52.87 -23.47 21.74
C MET A 394 -51.68 -24.30 22.24
N GLU A 395 -51.89 -25.58 22.58
CA GLU A 395 -50.81 -26.51 22.95
C GLU A 395 -49.90 -26.82 21.74
N GLU A 396 -50.48 -27.10 20.57
CA GLU A 396 -49.74 -27.31 19.32
C GLU A 396 -48.93 -26.07 18.93
N ALA A 397 -49.52 -24.87 19.06
CA ALA A 397 -48.82 -23.61 18.80
C ALA A 397 -47.65 -23.37 19.80
N ARG A 398 -47.83 -23.73 21.07
CA ARG A 398 -46.77 -23.68 22.09
C ARG A 398 -45.67 -24.68 21.78
N GLU A 399 -46.01 -25.90 21.39
CA GLU A 399 -45.02 -26.90 20.98
C GLU A 399 -44.23 -26.46 19.75
N SER A 400 -44.89 -25.88 18.74
CA SER A 400 -44.19 -25.37 17.56
C SER A 400 -43.25 -24.22 17.91
N GLN A 401 -43.67 -23.30 18.78
CA GLN A 401 -42.83 -22.21 19.28
C GLN A 401 -41.63 -22.74 20.10
N PHE A 402 -41.84 -23.77 20.92
CA PHE A 402 -40.77 -24.42 21.67
C PHE A 402 -39.75 -25.08 20.73
N ARG A 403 -40.21 -25.84 19.73
CA ARG A 403 -39.33 -26.50 18.74
C ARG A 403 -38.57 -25.49 17.89
N GLU A 404 -39.21 -24.40 17.49
CA GLU A 404 -38.55 -23.32 16.74
C GLU A 404 -37.49 -22.63 17.60
N ARG A 405 -37.79 -22.33 18.86
CA ARG A 405 -36.83 -21.78 19.82
C ARG A 405 -35.67 -22.73 20.09
N GLU A 406 -35.94 -24.02 20.25
CA GLU A 406 -34.91 -25.05 20.43
C GLU A 406 -33.99 -25.16 19.20
N ARG A 407 -34.57 -25.12 17.99
CA ARG A 407 -33.80 -25.09 16.75
C ARG A 407 -32.92 -23.84 16.64
N LEU A 408 -33.44 -22.66 16.96
CA LEU A 408 -32.68 -21.41 16.95
C LEU A 408 -31.53 -21.45 17.96
N LEU A 409 -31.77 -21.96 19.18
CA LEU A 409 -30.73 -22.14 20.18
C LEU A 409 -29.66 -23.15 19.73
N ALA A 410 -30.07 -24.24 19.07
CA ALA A 410 -29.14 -25.23 18.51
C ALA A 410 -28.31 -24.64 17.36
N GLU A 411 -28.91 -23.82 16.50
CA GLU A 411 -28.22 -23.11 15.42
C GLU A 411 -27.23 -22.07 15.98
N GLN A 412 -27.62 -21.31 17.01
CA GLN A 412 -26.72 -20.38 17.72
C GLN A 412 -25.55 -21.11 18.37
N ALA A 413 -25.81 -22.20 19.11
CA ALA A 413 -24.77 -23.00 19.73
C ALA A 413 -23.82 -23.62 18.68
N ARG A 414 -24.34 -23.99 17.50
CA ARG A 414 -23.51 -24.47 16.39
C ARG A 414 -22.65 -23.35 15.80
N GLN A 415 -23.21 -22.17 15.59
CA GLN A 415 -22.46 -21.00 15.12
C GLN A 415 -21.34 -20.63 16.10
N GLU A 416 -21.62 -20.59 17.40
CA GLU A 416 -20.61 -20.33 18.44
C GLU A 416 -19.51 -21.39 18.45
N ARG A 417 -19.85 -22.68 18.28
CA ARG A 417 -18.85 -23.76 18.14
C ARG A 417 -18.00 -23.60 16.88
N ASP A 418 -18.60 -23.27 15.75
CA ASP A 418 -17.91 -23.10 14.48
C ASP A 418 -17.01 -21.85 14.48
N GLU A 419 -17.42 -20.79 15.17
CA GLU A 419 -16.61 -19.59 15.41
C GLU A 419 -15.45 -19.88 16.37
N PHE A 420 -15.72 -20.57 17.48
CA PHE A 420 -14.69 -21.00 18.42
C PHE A 420 -13.65 -21.92 17.77
N ALA A 421 -14.11 -22.87 16.94
CA ALA A 421 -13.22 -23.75 16.18
C ALA A 421 -12.37 -22.96 15.16
N ARG A 422 -12.93 -21.93 14.50
CA ARG A 422 -12.19 -21.03 13.62
C ARG A 422 -11.13 -20.23 14.37
N ILE A 423 -11.47 -19.70 15.54
CA ILE A 423 -10.53 -18.96 16.40
C ILE A 423 -9.38 -19.89 16.84
N ILE A 424 -9.68 -21.11 17.31
CA ILE A 424 -8.66 -22.10 17.67
C ILE A 424 -7.76 -22.42 16.47
N LYS A 425 -8.34 -22.61 15.28
CA LYS A 425 -7.55 -22.89 14.08
C LYS A 425 -6.61 -21.73 13.75
N SER A 426 -7.10 -20.49 13.80
CA SER A 426 -6.26 -19.29 13.62
C SER A 426 -5.14 -19.21 14.65
N GLN A 427 -5.44 -19.44 15.93
CA GLN A 427 -4.44 -19.45 17.00
C GLN A 427 -3.39 -20.57 16.81
N LYS A 428 -3.80 -21.76 16.34
CA LYS A 428 -2.88 -22.84 16.00
C LYS A 428 -1.97 -22.47 14.82
N GLU A 429 -2.53 -21.89 13.76
CA GLU A 429 -1.74 -21.43 12.60
C GLU A 429 -0.75 -20.32 12.98
N GLU A 430 -1.13 -19.41 13.87
CA GLU A 430 -0.26 -18.36 14.40
C GLU A 430 0.85 -18.95 15.28
N ALA A 431 0.52 -19.88 16.18
CA ALA A 431 1.50 -20.60 16.99
C ALA A 431 2.48 -21.43 16.13
N GLU A 432 2.03 -22.02 15.03
CA GLU A 432 2.91 -22.73 14.08
C GLU A 432 3.83 -21.77 13.34
N LYS A 433 3.34 -20.60 12.91
CA LYS A 433 4.18 -19.55 12.29
C LYS A 433 5.23 -19.04 13.28
N ASP A 434 4.85 -18.76 14.51
CA ASP A 434 5.78 -18.34 15.56
C ASP A 434 6.83 -19.40 15.86
N ARG A 435 6.42 -20.68 15.85
CA ARG A 435 7.35 -21.80 15.97
C ARG A 435 8.34 -21.86 14.81
N GLN A 436 7.88 -21.70 13.57
CA GLN A 436 8.74 -21.65 12.38
C GLN A 436 9.74 -20.49 12.46
N ILE A 437 9.28 -19.29 12.81
CA ILE A 437 10.15 -18.11 12.98
C ILE A 437 11.20 -18.37 14.08
N ASN A 438 10.81 -19.00 15.18
CA ASN A 438 11.74 -19.34 16.26
C ASN A 438 12.74 -20.42 15.84
N GLU A 439 12.33 -21.41 15.04
CA GLU A 439 13.22 -22.42 14.48
C GLU A 439 14.21 -21.81 13.47
N GLU A 440 13.76 -20.90 12.60
CA GLU A 440 14.62 -20.13 11.70
C GLU A 440 15.63 -19.28 12.48
N LYS A 441 15.19 -18.53 13.50
CA LYS A 441 16.09 -17.76 14.38
C LYS A 441 17.12 -18.67 15.06
N LYS A 442 16.71 -19.84 15.56
CA LYS A 442 17.64 -20.83 16.13
C LYS A 442 18.64 -21.35 15.11
N ASN A 443 18.21 -21.58 13.87
CA ASN A 443 19.08 -22.04 12.79
C ASN A 443 20.10 -20.96 12.40
N ILE A 444 19.67 -19.70 12.28
CA ILE A 444 20.56 -18.56 12.04
C ILE A 444 21.61 -18.45 13.15
N LEU A 445 21.21 -18.59 14.42
CA LEU A 445 22.15 -18.56 15.56
C LEU A 445 23.13 -19.73 15.52
N LYS A 446 22.68 -20.93 15.14
CA LYS A 446 23.56 -22.10 14.96
C LYS A 446 24.55 -21.88 13.82
N GLU A 447 24.10 -21.34 12.69
CA GLU A 447 24.96 -21.01 11.55
C GLU A 447 25.97 -19.94 11.90
N HIS A 448 25.54 -18.87 12.56
CA HIS A 448 26.43 -17.82 13.07
C HIS A 448 27.46 -18.38 14.07
N SER A 449 27.04 -19.27 14.98
CA SER A 449 27.97 -19.95 15.90
C SER A 449 28.99 -20.82 15.15
N LYS A 450 28.57 -21.53 14.10
CA LYS A 450 29.48 -22.30 13.24
C LYS A 450 30.47 -21.40 12.53
N GLN A 451 30.00 -20.28 11.96
CA GLN A 451 30.83 -19.28 11.28
C GLN A 451 31.89 -18.68 12.23
N LEU A 452 31.50 -18.33 13.45
CA LEU A 452 32.44 -17.85 14.48
C LEU A 452 33.49 -18.92 14.83
N ARG A 453 33.08 -20.18 15.00
CA ARG A 453 34.04 -21.28 15.24
C ARG A 453 35.00 -21.44 14.07
N THR A 454 34.52 -21.40 12.82
CA THR A 454 35.39 -21.47 11.65
C THR A 454 36.33 -20.27 11.57
N GLN A 455 35.88 -19.07 11.92
CA GLN A 455 36.72 -17.88 11.95
C GLN A 455 37.80 -17.96 13.02
N ILE A 456 37.49 -18.51 14.20
CA ILE A 456 38.46 -18.76 15.26
C ILE A 456 39.51 -19.76 14.79
N ILE A 457 39.10 -20.86 14.14
CA ILE A 457 40.02 -21.86 13.59
C ILE A 457 40.92 -21.24 12.52
N GLN A 458 40.37 -20.45 11.58
CA GLN A 458 41.15 -19.77 10.54
C GLN A 458 42.14 -18.75 11.14
N ASN A 459 41.74 -17.99 12.16
CA ASN A 459 42.63 -17.07 12.86
C ASN A 459 43.74 -17.81 13.62
N GLU A 460 43.44 -18.98 14.19
CA GLU A 460 44.45 -19.82 14.85
C GLU A 460 45.42 -20.42 13.82
N GLU A 461 44.92 -20.92 12.69
CA GLU A 461 45.73 -21.44 11.58
C GLU A 461 46.64 -20.38 10.97
N THR A 462 46.11 -19.18 10.70
CA THR A 462 46.91 -18.06 10.19
C THR A 462 47.97 -17.62 11.20
N SER A 463 47.66 -17.58 12.50
CA SER A 463 48.64 -17.30 13.54
C SER A 463 49.74 -18.37 13.61
N LYS A 464 49.39 -19.65 13.46
CA LYS A 464 50.35 -20.76 13.36
C LYS A 464 51.21 -20.65 12.11
N GLN A 465 50.63 -20.32 10.97
CA GLN A 465 51.35 -20.10 9.71
C GLN A 465 52.33 -18.93 9.84
N GLN A 466 51.89 -17.77 10.32
CA GLN A 466 52.79 -16.63 10.58
C GLN A 466 53.94 -16.98 11.52
N ARG A 467 53.67 -17.81 12.53
CA ARG A 467 54.72 -18.31 13.43
C ARG A 467 55.70 -19.25 12.73
N LEU A 468 55.20 -20.14 11.86
CA LEU A 468 56.04 -21.01 11.05
C LEU A 468 56.88 -20.20 10.05
N ASP A 469 56.27 -19.26 9.33
CA ASP A 469 56.92 -18.37 8.37
C ASP A 469 58.03 -17.58 9.05
N TYR A 470 57.79 -17.02 10.24
CA TYR A 470 58.83 -16.33 11.01
C TYR A 470 60.01 -17.26 11.38
N LEU A 471 59.73 -18.51 11.77
CA LEU A 471 60.76 -19.49 12.10
C LEU A 471 61.52 -19.94 10.83
N GLU A 472 60.82 -20.10 9.71
CA GLU A 472 61.43 -20.40 8.41
C GLU A 472 62.29 -19.25 7.91
N GLU A 473 61.84 -18.00 8.01
CA GLU A 473 62.64 -16.82 7.72
C GLU A 473 63.89 -16.79 8.60
N GLY A 474 63.77 -17.06 9.90
CA GLY A 474 64.91 -17.20 10.80
C GLY A 474 65.89 -18.32 10.37
N ARG A 475 65.38 -19.47 9.90
CA ARG A 475 66.22 -20.55 9.34
C ARG A 475 66.88 -20.13 8.03
N ARG A 476 66.14 -19.49 7.10
CA ARG A 476 66.65 -19.00 5.82
C ARG A 476 67.75 -17.95 6.01
N VAL A 477 67.58 -17.02 6.95
CA VAL A 477 68.61 -16.02 7.30
C VAL A 477 69.88 -16.70 7.82
N ARG A 478 69.76 -17.69 8.72
CA ARG A 478 70.91 -18.47 9.21
C ARG A 478 71.58 -19.26 8.09
N GLN A 479 70.80 -19.89 7.22
CA GLN A 479 71.31 -20.66 6.08
C GLN A 479 72.02 -19.75 5.08
N ASN A 480 71.49 -18.56 4.80
CA ASN A 480 72.12 -17.56 3.95
C ASN A 480 73.44 -17.07 4.56
N LEU A 481 73.49 -16.76 5.85
CA LEU A 481 74.72 -16.43 6.58
C LEU A 481 75.75 -17.55 6.52
N GLU A 482 75.33 -18.81 6.67
CA GLU A 482 76.21 -19.97 6.57
C GLU A 482 76.75 -20.16 5.15
N ASN A 483 75.90 -19.98 4.14
CA ASN A 483 76.29 -20.04 2.72
C ASN A 483 77.26 -18.92 2.37
N GLU A 484 77.02 -17.69 2.82
CA GLU A 484 77.96 -16.57 2.65
C GLU A 484 79.29 -16.84 3.37
N ARG A 485 79.24 -17.41 4.57
CA ARG A 485 80.45 -17.82 5.29
C ARG A 485 81.24 -18.89 4.54
N LYS A 486 80.56 -19.89 3.95
CA LYS A 486 81.20 -20.92 3.11
C LYS A 486 81.82 -20.30 1.86
N ARG A 487 81.07 -19.44 1.16
CA ARG A 487 81.56 -18.71 -0.02
C ARG A 487 82.79 -17.85 0.29
N LEU A 488 82.79 -17.12 1.42
CA LEU A 488 83.94 -16.32 1.84
C LEU A 488 85.15 -17.19 2.23
N LYS A 489 84.92 -18.37 2.82
CA LYS A 489 86.00 -19.35 3.06
C LYS A 489 86.55 -19.92 1.75
N GLU A 490 85.70 -20.28 0.80
CA GLU A 490 86.11 -20.75 -0.53
C GLU A 490 86.92 -19.70 -1.28
N ILE A 491 86.48 -18.43 -1.27
CA ILE A 491 87.23 -17.31 -1.84
C ILE A 491 88.58 -17.14 -1.14
N LYS A 492 88.61 -17.26 0.19
CA LYS A 492 89.86 -17.21 0.97
C LYS A 492 90.81 -18.35 0.59
N TYR A 493 90.31 -19.58 0.42
CA TYR A 493 91.13 -20.72 -0.02
C TYR A 493 91.61 -20.55 -1.46
N SER A 494 90.76 -20.05 -2.36
CA SER A 494 91.16 -19.72 -3.74
C SER A 494 92.27 -18.67 -3.77
N LYS A 495 92.14 -17.61 -2.96
CA LYS A 495 93.17 -16.56 -2.86
C LYS A 495 94.46 -17.06 -2.23
N LEU A 496 94.40 -17.92 -1.22
CA LEU A 496 95.58 -18.59 -0.68
C LEU A 496 96.23 -19.51 -1.72
N GLY A 497 95.43 -20.21 -2.55
CA GLY A 497 95.91 -21.00 -3.68
C GLY A 497 96.62 -20.16 -4.73
N GLU A 498 96.02 -19.01 -5.12
CA GLU A 498 96.64 -18.04 -6.02
C GLU A 498 97.99 -17.55 -5.47
N LEU A 499 98.07 -17.19 -4.18
CA LEU A 499 99.32 -16.77 -3.53
C LEU A 499 100.39 -17.87 -3.51
N LYS A 500 99.98 -19.14 -3.37
CA LYS A 500 100.89 -20.30 -3.49
C LYS A 500 101.38 -20.49 -4.92
N THR A 501 100.52 -20.35 -5.92
CA THR A 501 100.93 -20.43 -7.34
C THR A 501 101.87 -19.30 -7.76
N LEU A 502 101.77 -18.14 -7.12
CA LEU A 502 102.64 -16.99 -7.33
C LEU A 502 103.99 -17.09 -6.58
N GLY A 503 104.22 -18.17 -5.82
CA GLY A 503 105.52 -18.45 -5.18
C GLY A 503 105.85 -17.55 -3.98
N ILE A 504 104.85 -16.92 -3.35
CA ILE A 504 105.05 -16.00 -2.22
C ILE A 504 105.37 -16.80 -0.95
N SER A 505 106.36 -16.37 -0.16
CA SER A 505 106.80 -17.04 1.08
C SER A 505 105.67 -17.18 2.12
N GLU A 506 105.62 -18.33 2.81
CA GLU A 506 104.62 -18.69 3.82
C GLU A 506 104.47 -17.65 4.94
N LYS A 507 105.55 -16.93 5.28
CA LYS A 507 105.53 -15.86 6.29
C LYS A 507 104.49 -14.77 5.99
N TYR A 508 104.24 -14.47 4.71
CA TYR A 508 103.28 -13.44 4.28
C TYR A 508 101.89 -14.01 3.95
N GLN A 509 101.74 -15.35 3.90
CA GLN A 509 100.46 -16.02 3.72
C GLN A 509 99.71 -16.22 5.05
N ALA A 510 100.47 -16.32 6.15
CA ALA A 510 99.97 -16.61 7.49
C ALA A 510 98.89 -15.61 7.98
N ASP A 511 98.98 -14.33 7.60
CA ASP A 511 98.00 -13.32 8.01
C ASP A 511 96.65 -13.49 7.32
N LEU A 512 96.65 -13.81 6.02
CA LEU A 512 95.42 -14.12 5.29
C LEU A 512 94.82 -15.45 5.78
N GLU A 513 95.66 -16.43 6.08
CA GLU A 513 95.26 -17.73 6.62
C GLU A 513 94.66 -17.61 8.04
N ARG A 514 95.17 -16.71 8.88
CA ARG A 514 94.64 -16.47 10.23
C ARG A 514 93.46 -15.49 10.29
N LYS A 515 93.18 -14.76 9.20
CA LYS A 515 92.03 -13.84 9.12
C LYS A 515 90.72 -14.59 9.36
N LYS A 516 90.06 -14.30 10.49
CA LYS A 516 88.72 -14.82 10.81
C LYS A 516 87.68 -14.01 10.05
N ILE A 517 86.73 -14.69 9.42
CA ILE A 517 85.57 -14.07 8.78
C ILE A 517 84.54 -13.84 9.90
N SER A 518 84.36 -12.58 10.31
CA SER A 518 83.29 -12.17 11.23
C SER A 518 82.13 -11.54 10.45
N PHE A 519 80.91 -11.74 10.96
CA PHE A 519 79.70 -11.03 10.57
C PHE A 519 79.23 -10.21 11.75
#